data_AF-A0A7C5EV90-F1
#
_entry.id   AF-A0A7C5EV90-F1
#
_cell.length_a   1.000
_cell.length_b   1.000
_cell.length_c   1.000
_cell.angle_alpha   90.00
_cell.angle_beta   90.00
_cell.angle_gamma   90.00
#
_symmetry.space_group_name_H-M   'P 1'
#
loop_
_entity.id
_entity.type
_entity.pdbx_description
1 polymer ?
#
loop_
_entity_poly.entity_id
_entity_poly.type
_entity_poly.pdbx_seq_one_letter_code
_entity_poly.pdbx_strand_id
1 'polypeptide(L)' 'MGIVFKKSRVGLFLIAAGVIALDQYTKALVRAHLPLNVSWNPIAWLDPIVTFTHVQNTGAAFGLLPQFGG' A
#
# COMPACT_ATOMS: atom_id res chain seq x y z
N MET A 1 26.26 36.05 -16.09
CA MET A 1 26.44 34.88 -15.21
C MET A 1 25.06 34.53 -14.63
N GLY A 2 24.35 33.56 -15.21
CA GLY A 2 22.98 33.23 -14.78
C GLY A 2 22.99 32.31 -13.57
N ILE A 3 22.30 32.70 -12.50
CA ILE A 3 22.09 31.83 -11.33
C ILE A 3 21.11 30.72 -11.75
N VAL A 4 21.60 29.48 -11.85
CA VAL A 4 20.77 28.30 -12.07
C VAL A 4 20.29 27.77 -10.72
N PHE A 5 19.01 27.94 -10.42
CA PHE A 5 18.40 27.32 -9.22
C PHE A 5 18.26 25.80 -9.43
N LYS A 6 19.03 25.00 -8.68
CA LYS A 6 18.93 23.54 -8.69
C LYS A 6 17.70 23.09 -7.89
N LYS A 7 16.70 22.49 -8.54
CA LYS A 7 15.50 21.96 -7.87
C LYS A 7 15.87 20.78 -6.96
N SER A 8 15.74 20.94 -5.64
CA SER A 8 16.00 19.87 -4.67
C SER A 8 14.91 18.81 -4.72
N ARG A 9 15.31 17.53 -4.84
CA ARG A 9 14.41 16.37 -4.82
C ARG A 9 14.31 15.71 -3.44
N VAL A 10 14.99 16.27 -2.42
CA VAL A 10 15.08 15.67 -1.08
C VAL A 10 13.70 15.48 -0.46
N GLY A 11 12.81 16.47 -0.58
CA GLY A 11 11.44 16.36 -0.07
C GLY A 11 10.65 15.20 -0.70
N LEU A 12 10.85 14.94 -2.00
CA LEU A 12 10.23 13.80 -2.67
C LEU A 12 10.70 12.47 -2.08
N PHE A 13 12.00 12.31 -1.85
CA PHE A 13 12.55 11.08 -1.28
C PHE A 13 12.11 10.86 0.17
N LEU A 14 12.00 11.93 0.97
CA LEU A 14 11.49 11.83 2.34
C LEU A 14 10.03 11.40 2.37
N ILE A 15 9.20 11.96 1.50
CA ILE A 15 7.79 11.56 1.38
C ILE A 15 7.70 10.11 0.92
N ALA A 16 8.44 9.72 -0.11
CA ALA A 16 8.45 8.34 -0.61
C ALA A 16 8.89 7.34 0.48
N ALA A 17 9.95 7.66 1.23
CA ALA A 17 10.41 6.83 2.34
C ALA A 17 9.35 6.70 3.44
N GLY A 18 8.68 7.81 3.79
CA GLY A 18 7.58 7.80 4.76
C GLY A 18 6.40 6.94 4.32
N VAL A 19 6.00 7.05 3.05
CA VAL A 19 4.92 6.23 2.47
C VAL A 19 5.28 4.74 2.50
N ILE A 20 6.50 4.38 2.08
CA ILE A 20 6.97 2.98 2.08
C ILE A 20 7.04 2.44 3.51
N ALA A 21 7.57 3.22 4.46
CA ALA A 21 7.66 2.80 5.85
C ALA A 21 6.26 2.56 6.46
N LEU A 22 5.31 3.46 6.21
CA LEU A 22 3.94 3.32 6.68
C LEU A 22 3.22 2.12 6.04
N ASP A 23 3.40 1.91 4.74
CA ASP A 23 2.86 0.75 4.03
C ASP A 23 3.36 -0.58 4.62
N GLN A 24 4.67 -0.70 4.83
CA GLN A 24 5.24 -1.93 5.38
C GLN A 24 4.84 -2.16 6.84
N TYR A 25 4.79 -1.10 7.64
CA TYR A 25 4.35 -1.16 9.03
C TYR A 25 2.90 -1.62 9.15
N THR A 26 1.98 -1.01 8.40
CA THR A 26 0.56 -1.38 8.42
C THR A 26 0.33 -2.80 7.92
N LYS A 27 1.02 -3.24 6.86
CA LYS A 27 0.99 -4.64 6.41
C LYS A 27 1.50 -5.62 7.46
N ALA A 28 2.55 -5.25 8.21
CA ALA A 28 3.07 -6.08 9.29
C ALA A 28 2.03 -6.27 10.41
N LEU A 29 1.31 -5.20 10.78
CA LEU A 29 0.22 -5.28 11.75
C LEU A 29 -0.90 -6.21 11.29
N VAL A 30 -1.35 -6.10 10.03
CA VAL A 30 -2.39 -6.98 9.48
C VAL A 30 -1.96 -8.45 9.51
N ARG A 31 -0.73 -8.76 9.08
CA ARG A 31 -0.22 -10.14 9.09
C ARG A 31 -0.07 -10.72 10.49
N ALA A 32 0.29 -9.89 11.47
CA ALA A 32 0.51 -10.33 12.85
C ALA A 32 -0.79 -10.59 13.62
N HIS A 33 -1.88 -9.89 13.29
CA HIS A 33 -3.10 -9.90 14.11
C HIS A 33 -4.33 -10.47 13.40
N LEU A 34 -4.33 -10.58 12.06
CA LEU A 34 -5.48 -11.04 11.30
C LEU A 34 -5.16 -12.35 10.55
N PRO A 35 -5.95 -13.42 10.76
CA PRO A 35 -5.83 -14.63 9.96
C PRO A 35 -6.12 -14.36 8.49
N LEU A 36 -5.57 -15.20 7.61
CA LEU A 36 -5.79 -15.08 6.16
C LEU A 36 -7.28 -15.17 5.82
N ASN A 37 -7.74 -14.27 4.94
CA ASN A 37 -9.12 -14.11 4.47
C ASN A 37 -10.15 -13.76 5.55
N VAL A 38 -9.70 -13.29 6.71
CA VAL A 38 -10.58 -12.77 7.76
C VAL A 38 -10.63 -11.25 7.67
N SER A 39 -11.85 -10.71 7.76
CA SER A 39 -12.13 -9.27 7.82
C SER A 39 -12.33 -8.81 9.26
N TRP A 40 -11.88 -7.59 9.54
CA TRP A 40 -12.06 -6.93 10.82
C TRP A 40 -12.11 -5.42 10.63
N ASN A 41 -12.86 -4.75 11.50
CA ASN A 41 -12.80 -3.31 11.63
C ASN A 41 -12.69 -2.94 13.11
N PRO A 42 -11.77 -2.03 13.51
CA PRO A 42 -11.72 -1.51 14.87
C PRO A 42 -12.93 -0.63 15.23
N ILE A 43 -13.67 -0.13 14.24
CA ILE A 43 -14.76 0.82 14.39
C ILE A 43 -16.04 0.18 13.84
N ALA A 44 -16.86 -0.40 14.72
CA ALA A 44 -17.98 -1.26 14.33
C ALA A 44 -19.01 -0.63 13.35
N TRP A 45 -19.25 0.68 13.42
CA TRP A 45 -20.19 1.33 12.49
C TRP A 45 -19.62 1.48 11.07
N LEU A 46 -18.31 1.36 10.90
CA LEU A 46 -17.64 1.38 9.60
C LEU A 46 -17.61 0.00 8.93
N ASP A 47 -17.98 -1.08 9.61
CA ASP A 47 -18.09 -2.44 9.06
C ASP A 47 -18.74 -2.51 7.66
N PRO A 48 -19.89 -1.84 7.39
CA PRO A 48 -20.53 -1.87 6.08
C PRO A 48 -19.82 -1.01 5.02
N ILE A 49 -18.86 -0.17 5.39
CA ILE A 49 -18.19 0.81 4.51
C ILE A 49 -16.78 0.34 4.17
N VAL A 50 -16.02 -0.09 5.18
CA VAL A 50 -14.61 -0.48 5.05
C VAL A 50 -14.27 -1.58 6.04
N THR A 51 -13.39 -2.50 5.65
CA THR A 51 -12.81 -3.48 6.56
C THR A 51 -11.33 -3.65 6.25
N PHE A 52 -10.57 -4.08 7.24
CA PHE A 52 -9.24 -4.64 7.03
C PHE A 52 -9.39 -6.13 6.79
N THR A 53 -8.96 -6.59 5.63
CA THR A 53 -8.95 -8.02 5.29
C THR A 53 -7.52 -8.44 4.97
N HIS A 54 -7.04 -9.50 5.61
CA HIS A 54 -5.75 -10.07 5.26
C HIS A 54 -5.89 -10.93 4.01
N VAL A 55 -5.50 -10.39 2.86
CA VAL A 55 -5.46 -11.11 1.58
C VAL A 55 -4.04 -11.19 1.04
N GLN A 56 -3.72 -12.29 0.38
CA GLN A 56 -2.47 -12.46 -0.35
C GLN A 56 -2.74 -12.44 -1.85
N ASN A 57 -2.34 -11.36 -2.53
CA ASN A 57 -2.49 -11.25 -3.97
C ASN A 57 -1.26 -11.86 -4.66
N THR A 58 -1.40 -13.06 -5.23
CA THR A 58 -0.37 -13.75 -6.03
C THR A 58 -0.29 -13.26 -7.48
N GLY A 59 -1.08 -12.23 -7.85
CA GLY A 59 -1.18 -11.73 -9.22
C GLY A 59 -2.25 -12.45 -10.06
N ALA A 60 -3.22 -13.12 -9.43
CA ALA A 60 -4.28 -13.87 -10.14
C ALA A 60 -5.03 -13.02 -11.18
N ALA A 61 -5.29 -11.75 -10.89
CA ALA A 61 -5.93 -10.83 -11.83
C ALA A 61 -5.12 -10.58 -13.12
N PHE A 62 -3.79 -10.71 -13.06
CA PHE A 62 -2.89 -10.54 -14.20
C PHE A 62 -2.60 -11.86 -14.93
N GLY A 63 -2.89 -13.01 -14.32
CA GLY A 63 -2.80 -14.33 -14.96
C GLY A 63 -3.99 -14.67 -15.84
N LEU A 64 -5.11 -13.95 -15.73
CA LEU A 64 -6.31 -14.17 -16.55
C LEU A 64 -6.15 -13.67 -17.99
N LEU A 65 -5.17 -12.79 -18.27
CA LEU A 65 -4.89 -12.24 -19.59
C LEU A 65 -3.38 -12.10 -19.88
N PRO A 66 -2.59 -13.20 -19.89
CA PRO A 66 -1.13 -13.13 -20.05
C PRO A 66 -0.69 -12.48 -21.37
N GLN A 67 -1.55 -12.52 -22.39
CA GLN A 67 -1.31 -12.07 -23.76
C GLN A 67 -1.79 -10.63 -24.06
N PHE A 68 -2.30 -9.91 -23.06
CA PHE A 68 -2.76 -8.51 -23.21
C PHE A 68 -1.89 -7.50 -22.43
N GLY A 69 -0.81 -7.95 -21.81
CA GLY A 69 0.28 -7.07 -21.36
C GLY A 69 1.23 -6.83 -22.53
N GLY A 70 1.28 -5.61 -23.05
CA GLY A 70 2.13 -5.22 -24.18
C GLY A 70 3.63 -5.28 -23.90
#